data_AF-A0A2W6G4N1-F1
#
_entry.id   AF-A0A2W6G4N1-F1
#
_cell.length_a   1.000
_cell.length_b   1.000
_cell.length_c   1.000
_cell.angle_alpha   90.00
_cell.angle_beta   90.00
_cell.angle_gamma   90.00
#
_symmetry.space_group_name_H-M   'P 1'
#
loop_
_entity.id
_entity.type
_entity.pdbx_description
1 polymer ?
#
loop_
_entity_poly.entity_id
_entity_poly.type
_entity_poly.pdbx_seq_one_letter_code
_entity_poly.pdbx_strand_id
1 'polypeptide(L)'
;MTSEVPGRTRRSTVTAFALFGLAVAEVLTAVIGAPVVGLSLTESTDSFVVTNSTIGLFCAVAGVLIAWQRPRNAVGWLLLAAGCFQAATAAAVPLVSAGLADGWPEPAVRTVVTVARRTG
;
A
#
# COMPACT_ATOMS: atom_id res chain seq x y z
N MET A 1 20.56 4.33 36.01
CA MET A 1 19.11 4.11 36.13
C MET A 1 18.48 4.52 34.80
N THR A 2 18.49 3.63 33.81
CA THR A 2 17.89 3.88 32.49
C THR A 2 16.47 3.34 32.51
N SER A 3 15.50 4.24 32.59
CA SER A 3 14.09 3.91 32.39
C SER A 3 13.90 3.44 30.95
N GLU A 4 14.03 2.14 30.70
CA GLU A 4 13.40 1.55 29.52
C GLU A 4 11.91 1.87 29.61
N VAL A 5 11.35 2.44 28.54
CA VAL A 5 9.92 2.69 28.42
C VAL A 5 9.32 1.42 27.81
N PRO A 6 8.80 0.46 28.60
CA PRO A 6 8.33 -0.83 28.09
C PRO A 6 7.17 -0.71 27.07
N GLY A 7 6.54 0.46 26.94
CA GLY A 7 5.49 0.72 25.95
C GLY A 7 5.96 1.08 24.54
N ARG A 8 7.22 1.51 24.35
CA ARG A 8 7.67 2.07 23.05
C ARG A 8 7.92 0.98 22.00
N THR A 9 8.47 -0.15 22.42
CA THR A 9 8.77 -1.30 21.55
C THR A 9 7.48 -1.98 21.10
N ARG A 10 6.53 -2.22 22.02
CA ARG A 10 5.25 -2.88 21.69
C ARG A 10 4.40 -2.07 20.72
N ARG A 11 4.25 -0.77 20.93
CA ARG A 11 3.52 0.12 20.00
C ARG A 11 4.17 0.15 18.62
N SER A 12 5.50 0.23 18.59
CA SER A 12 6.27 0.22 17.35
C SER A 12 6.08 -1.08 16.57
N THR A 13 6.12 -2.25 17.23
CA THR A 13 5.82 -3.51 16.56
C THR A 13 4.40 -3.55 15.99
N VAL A 14 3.39 -3.09 16.75
CA VAL A 14 2.01 -3.03 16.26
C VAL A 14 1.90 -2.12 15.03
N THR A 15 2.52 -0.95 15.03
CA THR A 15 2.52 -0.06 13.85
C THR A 15 3.19 -0.70 12.64
N ALA A 16 4.31 -1.40 12.81
CA ALA A 16 4.99 -2.07 11.70
C ALA A 16 4.12 -3.15 11.04
N PHE A 17 3.49 -4.00 11.85
CA PHE A 17 2.57 -5.03 11.35
C PHE A 17 1.27 -4.45 10.78
N ALA A 18 0.77 -3.34 11.35
CA ALA A 18 -0.40 -2.65 10.81
C ALA A 18 -0.13 -2.06 9.42
N LEU A 19 1.03 -1.39 9.24
CA LEU A 19 1.45 -0.88 7.93
C LEU A 19 1.69 -2.01 6.92
N PHE A 20 2.29 -3.11 7.37
CA PHE A 20 2.47 -4.29 6.51
C PHE A 20 1.12 -4.89 6.09
N GLY A 21 0.18 -5.03 7.03
CA GLY A 21 -1.17 -5.51 6.74
C GLY A 21 -1.92 -4.60 5.76
N LEU A 22 -1.76 -3.28 5.92
CA LEU A 22 -2.31 -2.29 4.98
C LEU A 22 -1.74 -2.50 3.58
N ALA A 23 -0.41 -2.56 3.43
CA ALA A 23 0.24 -2.79 2.14
C ALA A 23 -0.21 -4.10 1.48
N VAL A 24 -0.37 -5.17 2.26
CA VAL A 24 -0.90 -6.45 1.74
C VAL A 24 -2.35 -6.31 1.29
N ALA A 25 -3.20 -5.63 2.06
CA ALA A 25 -4.59 -5.39 1.68
C ALA A 25 -4.71 -4.57 0.39
N GLU A 26 -3.84 -3.57 0.21
CA GLU A 26 -3.74 -2.77 -1.01
C GLU A 26 -3.31 -3.62 -2.21
N VAL A 27 -2.26 -4.45 -2.06
CA VAL A 27 -1.85 -5.40 -3.10
C VAL A 27 -2.96 -6.37 -3.46
N LEU A 28 -3.67 -6.93 -2.47
CA LEU A 28 -4.80 -7.83 -2.73
C LEU A 28 -5.93 -7.10 -3.47
N THR A 29 -6.20 -5.85 -3.11
CA THR A 29 -7.20 -5.02 -3.81
C THR A 29 -6.79 -4.78 -5.26
N ALA A 30 -5.51 -4.53 -5.52
CA ALA A 30 -4.98 -4.38 -6.87
C ALA A 30 -5.12 -5.67 -7.69
N VAL A 31 -4.66 -6.80 -7.14
CA VAL A 31 -4.57 -8.09 -7.82
C VAL A 31 -5.94 -8.75 -8.02
N ILE A 32 -6.84 -8.65 -7.05
CA ILE A 32 -8.19 -9.22 -7.12
C ILE A 32 -9.15 -8.25 -7.80
N GLY A 33 -9.02 -6.95 -7.52
CA GLY A 33 -9.88 -5.93 -8.10
C GLY A 33 -9.76 -5.85 -9.63
N ALA A 34 -8.54 -5.97 -10.17
CA ALA A 34 -8.30 -5.92 -11.60
C ALA A 34 -9.14 -6.93 -12.42
N PRO A 35 -9.11 -8.25 -12.15
CA PRO A 35 -9.95 -9.20 -12.88
C PRO A 35 -11.45 -9.02 -12.60
N VAL A 36 -11.85 -8.57 -11.39
CA VAL A 36 -13.26 -8.33 -11.04
C VAL A 36 -13.87 -7.21 -11.90
N VAL A 37 -13.10 -6.16 -12.19
CA VAL A 37 -13.54 -5.05 -13.06
C VAL A 37 -13.25 -5.29 -14.55
N GLY A 38 -12.77 -6.49 -14.91
CA GLY A 38 -12.50 -6.87 -16.30
C GLY A 38 -11.24 -6.24 -16.91
N LEU A 39 -10.31 -5.72 -16.10
CA LEU A 39 -9.03 -5.21 -16.60
C LEU A 39 -8.21 -6.34 -17.21
N SER A 40 -7.75 -6.12 -18.45
CA SER A 40 -6.85 -7.07 -19.11
C SER A 40 -5.46 -7.06 -18.45
N LEU A 41 -4.70 -8.15 -18.63
CA LEU A 41 -3.32 -8.23 -18.15
C LEU A 41 -2.43 -7.14 -18.78
N THR A 42 -2.65 -6.83 -20.06
CA THR A 42 -1.93 -5.78 -20.79
C THR A 42 -2.21 -4.39 -20.22
N GLU A 43 -3.46 -4.13 -19.85
CA GLU A 43 -3.90 -2.86 -19.28
C GLU A 43 -3.44 -2.71 -17.81
N SER A 44 -3.34 -3.82 -17.09
CA SER A 44 -2.75 -3.89 -15.75
C SER A 44 -1.24 -3.63 -15.78
N THR A 45 -0.54 -4.08 -16.82
CA THR A 45 0.89 -3.76 -17.00
C THR A 45 1.10 -2.32 -17.47
N ASP A 46 0.27 -1.81 -18.38
CA ASP A 46 0.34 -0.42 -18.85
C ASP A 46 0.00 0.59 -17.75
N SER A 47 -0.90 0.21 -16.83
CA SER A 47 -1.27 1.03 -15.67
C SER A 47 -0.34 0.83 -14.46
N PHE A 48 0.82 0.18 -14.65
CA PHE A 48 1.80 -0.13 -13.61
C PHE A 48 1.29 -0.97 -12.44
N VAL A 49 0.08 -1.53 -12.46
CA VAL A 49 -0.51 -2.29 -11.35
C VAL A 49 0.38 -3.46 -10.93
N VAL A 50 0.93 -4.19 -11.90
CA VAL A 50 1.82 -5.34 -11.65
C VAL A 50 3.15 -4.89 -11.02
N THR A 51 3.80 -3.91 -11.62
CA THR A 51 5.08 -3.37 -11.15
C THR A 51 4.94 -2.76 -9.77
N ASN A 52 3.89 -1.96 -9.56
CA ASN A 52 3.62 -1.24 -8.34
C ASN A 52 3.27 -2.18 -7.18
N SER A 53 2.46 -3.21 -7.44
CA SER A 53 2.17 -4.26 -6.46
C SER A 53 3.44 -5.03 -6.07
N THR A 54 4.30 -5.33 -7.05
CA THR A 54 5.54 -6.07 -6.84
C THR A 54 6.52 -5.28 -5.98
N ILE A 55 6.80 -4.02 -6.35
CA ILE A 55 7.66 -3.12 -5.58
C ILE A 55 7.06 -2.91 -4.18
N GLY A 56 5.76 -2.64 -4.11
CA GLY A 56 5.03 -2.44 -2.86
C GLY A 56 5.21 -3.60 -1.89
N LEU A 57 5.01 -4.84 -2.37
CA LEU A 57 5.13 -6.06 -1.58
C LEU A 57 6.57 -6.29 -1.10
N PHE A 58 7.57 -6.17 -1.97
CA PHE A 58 8.97 -6.38 -1.58
C PHE A 58 9.44 -5.33 -0.57
N CYS A 59 9.09 -4.05 -0.78
CA CYS A 59 9.38 -2.99 0.16
C CYS A 59 8.67 -3.20 1.51
N ALA A 60 7.41 -3.62 1.51
CA ALA A 60 6.66 -3.91 2.74
C ALA A 60 7.25 -5.10 3.51
N VAL A 61 7.63 -6.19 2.83
CA VAL A 61 8.28 -7.36 3.46
C VAL A 61 9.64 -6.99 4.04
N ALA A 62 10.49 -6.29 3.28
CA ALA A 62 11.79 -5.84 3.79
C ALA A 62 11.62 -4.86 4.96
N GLY A 63 10.69 -3.91 4.82
CA GLY A 63 10.41 -2.88 5.81
C GLY A 63 9.87 -3.45 7.13
N VAL A 64 8.93 -4.40 7.09
CA VAL A 64 8.36 -5.00 8.32
C VAL A 64 9.41 -5.79 9.09
N LEU A 65 10.27 -6.55 8.39
CA LEU A 65 11.34 -7.31 9.02
C LEU A 65 12.34 -6.38 9.72
N ILE A 66 12.74 -5.29 9.06
CA ILE A 66 13.68 -4.32 9.61
C ILE A 66 13.04 -3.52 10.76
N ALA A 67 11.82 -3.02 10.59
CA ALA A 67 11.12 -2.23 11.62
C ALA A 67 10.76 -3.08 12.85
N TRP A 68 10.49 -4.38 12.67
CA TRP A 68 10.22 -5.29 13.77
C TRP A 68 11.48 -5.63 14.57
N GLN A 69 12.57 -5.99 13.89
CA GLN A 69 13.83 -6.36 14.57
C GLN A 69 14.62 -5.15 15.06
N ARG A 70 14.53 -4.01 14.37
CA ARG A 70 15.29 -2.78 14.65
C ARG A 70 14.37 -1.56 14.57
N PRO A 71 13.43 -1.37 15.52
CA PRO A 71 12.43 -0.30 15.46
C PRO A 71 12.99 1.12 15.48
N ARG A 72 14.24 1.31 15.95
CA ARG A 72 14.96 2.59 15.89
C ARG A 72 15.55 2.91 14.51
N ASN A 73 15.55 1.95 13.58
CA ASN A 73 16.08 2.13 12.24
C ASN A 73 15.03 2.78 11.34
N ALA A 74 15.30 4.02 10.90
CA ALA A 74 14.42 4.77 10.02
C ALA A 74 14.20 4.08 8.66
N VAL A 75 15.17 3.29 8.17
CA VAL A 75 15.07 2.60 6.86
C VAL A 75 13.90 1.61 6.83
N GLY A 76 13.65 0.88 7.91
CA GLY A 76 12.51 -0.06 7.97
C GLY A 76 11.16 0.65 7.83
N TRP A 77 11.02 1.83 8.45
CA TRP A 77 9.84 2.66 8.35
C TRP A 77 9.67 3.30 6.97
N LEU A 78 10.77 3.76 6.38
CA LEU A 78 10.75 4.32 5.03
C LEU A 78 10.37 3.26 3.99
N LEU A 79 10.86 2.03 4.15
CA LEU A 79 10.50 0.91 3.28
C LEU A 79 9.02 0.52 3.43
N LEU A 80 8.48 0.51 4.66
CA LEU A 80 7.05 0.30 4.87
C LEU A 80 6.20 1.40 4.25
N ALA A 81 6.58 2.66 4.42
CA ALA A 81 5.90 3.79 3.82
C ALA A 81 5.93 3.70 2.28
N ALA A 82 7.10 3.44 1.70
CA ALA A 82 7.26 3.23 0.26
C ALA A 82 6.40 2.06 -0.24
N GLY A 83 6.36 0.96 0.53
CA GLY A 83 5.52 -0.21 0.25
C GLY A 83 4.04 0.14 0.16
N CYS A 84 3.53 0.88 1.15
CA CYS A 84 2.14 1.34 1.17
C CYS A 84 1.84 2.30 0.01
N PHE A 85 2.70 3.28 -0.26
CA PHE A 85 2.45 4.22 -1.37
C PHE A 85 2.40 3.52 -2.74
N GLN A 86 3.28 2.54 -2.94
CA GLN A 86 3.28 1.75 -4.16
C GLN A 86 2.03 0.88 -4.29
N ALA A 87 1.68 0.16 -3.22
CA ALA A 87 0.50 -0.70 -3.20
C ALA A 87 -0.80 0.11 -3.33
N ALA A 88 -0.91 1.26 -2.66
CA ALA A 88 -2.03 2.19 -2.77
C ALA A 88 -2.23 2.68 -4.21
N THR A 89 -1.12 3.03 -4.89
CA THR A 89 -1.18 3.47 -6.30
C THR A 89 -1.68 2.34 -7.20
N ALA A 90 -1.23 1.10 -6.97
CA ALA A 90 -1.74 -0.07 -7.70
C ALA A 90 -3.22 -0.35 -7.41
N ALA A 91 -3.65 -0.23 -6.15
CA ALA A 91 -5.02 -0.47 -5.72
C ALA A 91 -6.01 0.57 -6.26
N ALA A 92 -5.56 1.81 -6.43
CA ALA A 92 -6.38 2.91 -6.92
C ALA A 92 -6.98 2.64 -8.31
N VAL A 93 -6.28 1.90 -9.17
CA VAL A 93 -6.73 1.61 -10.55
C VAL A 93 -8.04 0.81 -10.58
N PRO A 94 -8.13 -0.40 -10.00
CA PRO A 94 -9.40 -1.12 -9.95
C PRO A 94 -10.44 -0.46 -9.03
N LEU A 95 -10.02 0.23 -7.96
CA LEU A 95 -10.94 0.98 -7.09
C LEU A 95 -11.68 2.09 -7.83
N VAL A 96 -10.99 2.87 -8.67
CA VAL A 96 -11.62 3.90 -9.51
C VAL A 96 -12.54 3.27 -10.54
N SER A 97 -12.11 2.18 -11.18
CA SER A 97 -12.93 1.47 -12.17
C SER A 97 -14.23 0.93 -11.56
N ALA A 98 -14.14 0.28 -10.39
CA ALA A 98 -15.31 -0.19 -9.65
C ALA A 98 -16.22 0.97 -9.19
N GLY A 99 -15.64 2.04 -8.67
CA GLY A 99 -16.40 3.22 -8.25
C GLY A 99 -17.14 3.90 -9.40
N LEU A 100 -16.55 3.93 -10.60
CA LEU A 100 -17.23 4.42 -11.80
C LEU A 100 -18.38 3.50 -12.22
N ALA A 101 -18.19 2.17 -12.14
CA ALA A 101 -19.22 1.19 -12.48
C ALA A 101 -20.41 1.23 -11.51
N ASP A 102 -20.17 1.45 -10.22
CA ASP A 102 -21.19 1.57 -9.17
C ASP A 102 -21.79 2.99 -9.04
N GLY A 103 -21.40 3.92 -9.92
CA GLY A 103 -21.95 5.29 -9.95
C GLY A 103 -21.54 6.15 -8.75
N TRP A 104 -20.33 5.98 -8.23
CA TRP A 104 -19.82 6.76 -7.10
C TRP A 104 -19.89 8.27 -7.38
N PRO A 105 -20.21 9.09 -6.36
CA PRO A 105 -20.29 10.52 -6.50
C PRO A 105 -18.98 11.08 -7.06
N GLU A 106 -19.09 11.94 -8.08
CA GLU A 106 -17.97 12.54 -8.83
C GLU A 106 -16.82 13.08 -7.96
N PRO A 107 -17.06 13.71 -6.78
CA PRO A 107 -15.99 14.13 -5.87
C PRO A 107 -15.13 12.98 -5.35
N ALA A 108 -15.72 11.79 -5.12
CA ALA A 108 -15.03 10.62 -4.59
C ALA A 108 -14.07 10.06 -5.65
N VAL A 109 -14.55 9.87 -6.88
CA VAL A 109 -13.74 9.42 -8.02
C VAL A 109 -12.60 10.42 -8.27
N ARG A 110 -12.90 11.73 -8.25
CA ARG A 110 -11.91 12.78 -8.47
C ARG A 110 -10.82 12.82 -7.40
N THR A 111 -11.18 12.54 -6.16
CA THR A 111 -10.21 12.47 -5.04
C THR A 111 -9.24 11.31 -5.23
N VAL A 112 -9.74 10.12 -5.57
CA VAL A 112 -8.88 8.95 -5.81
C VAL A 112 -7.96 9.17 -7.01
N VAL A 113 -8.48 9.72 -8.11
CA VAL A 113 -7.66 10.06 -9.30
C VAL A 113 -6.58 11.10 -8.97
N THR A 114 -6.90 12.10 -8.15
CA THR A 114 -5.92 13.16 -7.78
C THR A 114 -4.80 12.58 -6.93
N VAL A 115 -5.11 11.68 -6.00
CA VAL A 115 -4.10 11.00 -5.17
C VAL A 115 -3.25 10.08 -6.05
N ALA A 116 -3.86 9.31 -6.95
CA ALA A 116 -3.15 8.39 -7.85
C ALA A 116 -2.25 9.10 -8.87
N ARG A 117 -2.65 10.27 -9.39
CA ARG A 117 -1.85 11.04 -10.36
C ARG A 117 -0.66 11.77 -9.73
N ARG A 118 -0.68 12.02 -8.43
CA ARG A 118 0.37 12.83 -7.77
C ARG A 118 1.53 11.98 -7.23
N THR A 119 1.44 10.65 -7.30
CA THR A 119 2.43 9.70 -6.78
C THR A 119 3.24 8.96 -7.85
N GLY A 120 3.05 9.27 -9.13
CA GLY A 120 3.86 8.78 -10.26
C GLY A 120 4.62 9.91 -10.95
#